data_AF-G5E2N3-F1
#
_entry.id   AF-G5E2N3-F1
#
_cell.length_a   1.000
_cell.length_b   1.000
_cell.length_c   1.000
_cell.angle_alpha   90.00
_cell.angle_beta   90.00
_cell.angle_gamma   90.00
#
_symmetry.space_group_name_H-M   'P 1'
#
loop_
_entity.id
_entity.type
_entity.pdbx_description
1 polymer ?
#
loop_
_entity_poly.entity_id
_entity_poly.type
_entity_poly.pdbx_seq_one_letter_code
_entity_poly.pdbx_strand_id
1 'polypeptide(L)'
;TYHLHKRGFVEYTAHGDPCLRILRYPRYIYTAKTLYGDTGELVVEELLLNGKMTLSVVVKKVADRITVTMEDEKSMDYSEVSATF
;
A
#
# COMPACT_ATOMS: atom_id res chain seq x y z
N THR A 1 -9.72 15.10 -4.31
CA THR A 1 -9.46 15.82 -3.05
C THR A 1 -10.74 16.48 -2.59
N TYR A 2 -10.87 16.78 -1.30
CA TYR A 2 -11.98 17.56 -0.78
C TYR A 2 -11.45 18.77 0.01
N HIS A 3 -12.22 19.84 0.05
CA HIS A 3 -11.90 21.05 0.80
C HIS A 3 -13.17 21.73 1.30
N LEU A 4 -13.05 22.45 2.41
CA LEU A 4 -14.15 23.22 2.97
C LEU A 4 -14.27 24.54 2.22
N HIS A 5 -15.39 24.77 1.55
CA HIS A 5 -15.70 26.05 0.93
C HIS A 5 -15.94 27.12 1.99
N LYS A 6 -15.70 28.39 1.65
CA LYS A 6 -15.83 29.54 2.57
C LYS A 6 -17.22 29.68 3.22
N ARG A 7 -18.25 29.13 2.58
CA ARG A 7 -19.65 29.12 3.08
C ARG A 7 -19.99 27.84 3.88
N GLY A 8 -19.02 27.02 4.23
CA GLY A 8 -19.18 25.87 5.13
C GLY A 8 -19.57 24.54 4.47
N PHE A 9 -19.74 24.48 3.15
CA PHE A 9 -20.00 23.22 2.44
C PHE A 9 -18.72 22.55 1.94
N VAL A 10 -18.75 21.23 1.73
CA VAL A 10 -17.61 20.44 1.24
C VAL A 10 -17.62 20.41 -0.28
N GLU A 11 -16.51 20.82 -0.90
CA GLU A 11 -16.28 20.71 -2.33
C GLU A 11 -15.38 19.52 -2.64
N TYR A 12 -15.66 18.85 -3.77
CA TYR A 12 -14.90 17.70 -4.25
C TYR A 12 -14.27 18.03 -5.61
N THR A 13 -12.99 17.69 -5.76
CA THR A 13 -12.26 17.86 -7.01
C THR A 13 -11.59 16.56 -7.40
N ALA A 14 -11.83 16.12 -8.63
CA ALA A 14 -11.09 15.02 -9.24
C ALA A 14 -9.93 15.60 -10.06
N HIS A 15 -8.78 14.92 -10.02
CA HIS A 15 -7.60 15.26 -10.80
C HIS A 15 -7.37 14.13 -11.80
N GLY A 16 -7.15 14.46 -13.08
CA GLY A 16 -6.92 13.46 -14.13
C GLY A 16 -5.60 12.72 -13.97
N ASP A 17 -4.54 13.42 -13.55
CA ASP A 17 -3.19 12.83 -13.48
C ASP A 17 -3.09 11.64 -12.50
N PRO A 18 -3.64 11.69 -11.26
CA PRO A 18 -3.71 10.51 -10.40
C PRO A 18 -4.45 9.32 -11.03
N CYS A 19 -5.51 9.56 -11.81
CA CYS A 19 -6.21 8.50 -12.51
C CYS A 19 -5.31 7.85 -13.57
N LEU A 20 -4.56 8.63 -14.35
CA LEU A 20 -3.61 8.10 -15.33
C LEU A 20 -2.45 7.33 -14.67
N ARG A 21 -2.08 7.66 -13.42
CA ARG A 21 -1.03 6.94 -12.69
C ARG A 21 -1.42 5.51 -12.30
N ILE A 22 -2.71 5.15 -12.33
CA ILE A 22 -3.17 3.75 -12.11
C ILE A 22 -2.50 2.81 -13.12
N LEU A 23 -2.34 3.26 -14.37
CA LEU A 23 -1.66 2.50 -15.43
C LEU A 23 -0.18 2.21 -15.11
N ARG A 24 0.41 2.92 -14.15
CA ARG A 24 1.81 2.76 -13.73
C ARG A 24 1.97 1.89 -12.49
N TYR A 25 0.89 1.42 -11.87
CA TYR A 25 0.94 0.62 -10.65
C TYR A 25 1.85 -0.61 -10.75
N PRO A 26 1.81 -1.41 -11.83
CA PRO A 26 2.72 -2.55 -11.96
C PRO A 26 4.20 -2.15 -11.88
N ARG A 27 4.56 -0.99 -12.43
CA ARG A 27 5.94 -0.48 -12.40
C ARG A 27 6.35 0.00 -11.02
N TYR A 28 5.45 0.62 -10.25
CA TYR A 28 5.74 1.02 -8.87
C TYR A 28 5.97 -0.20 -7.98
N ILE A 29 5.11 -1.22 -8.11
CA ILE A 29 5.23 -2.50 -7.39
C ILE A 29 6.56 -3.19 -7.74
N TYR A 30 6.88 -3.30 -9.03
CA TYR A 30 8.16 -3.89 -9.47
C TYR A 30 9.38 -3.13 -8.94
N THR A 31 9.32 -1.79 -8.93
CA THR A 31 10.41 -0.96 -8.40
C THR A 31 10.58 -1.20 -6.89
N ALA A 32 9.48 -1.33 -6.14
CA ALA A 32 9.52 -1.65 -4.72
C ALA A 32 10.12 -3.03 -4.46
N LYS A 33 9.74 -4.05 -5.24
CA LYS A 33 10.37 -5.38 -5.19
C LYS A 33 11.88 -5.30 -5.42
N THR A 34 12.29 -4.52 -6.41
CA THR A 34 13.71 -4.39 -6.79
C THR A 34 14.55 -3.72 -5.70
N LEU A 35 13.98 -2.76 -4.96
CA LEU A 35 14.71 -1.99 -3.94
C LEU A 35 14.59 -2.58 -2.52
N TYR A 36 13.48 -3.26 -2.21
CA TYR A 36 13.10 -3.65 -0.85
C TYR A 36 12.64 -5.11 -0.73
N GLY A 37 12.78 -5.90 -1.79
CA GLY A 37 12.37 -7.30 -1.82
C GLY A 37 10.85 -7.51 -1.79
N ASP A 38 10.43 -8.75 -1.54
CA ASP A 38 9.02 -9.16 -1.59
C ASP A 38 8.16 -8.43 -0.54
N THR A 39 8.71 -8.13 0.64
CA THR A 39 8.00 -7.37 1.68
C THR A 39 7.62 -5.96 1.19
N GLY A 40 8.56 -5.25 0.57
CA GLY A 40 8.28 -3.92 0.02
C GLY A 40 7.35 -3.95 -1.19
N GLU A 41 7.43 -4.99 -2.02
CA GLU A 41 6.47 -5.25 -3.10
C GLU A 41 5.03 -5.30 -2.56
N LEU A 42 4.81 -6.14 -1.55
CA LEU A 42 3.48 -6.39 -0.98
C LEU A 42 2.93 -5.16 -0.23
N VAL A 43 3.77 -4.40 0.47
CA VAL A 43 3.37 -3.15 1.12
C VAL A 43 2.86 -2.14 0.08
N VAL A 44 3.61 -1.94 -1.01
CA VAL A 44 3.23 -1.00 -2.08
C VAL A 44 2.00 -1.49 -2.83
N GLU A 45 1.91 -2.79 -3.10
CA GLU A 45 0.73 -3.39 -3.73
C GLU A 45 -0.54 -3.17 -2.90
N GLU A 46 -0.50 -3.48 -1.59
CA GLU A 46 -1.67 -3.30 -0.70
C GLU A 46 -2.14 -1.84 -0.69
N LEU A 47 -1.23 -0.87 -0.60
CA LEU A 47 -1.56 0.55 -0.61
C LEU A 47 -2.15 1.01 -1.95
N LEU A 48 -1.62 0.54 -3.08
CA LEU A 48 -2.10 0.96 -4.40
C LEU A 48 -3.46 0.35 -4.74
N LEU A 49 -3.70 -0.92 -4.39
CA LEU A 49 -4.94 -1.64 -4.72
C LEU A 49 -6.10 -1.33 -3.77
N ASN A 50 -5.82 -1.10 -2.48
CA ASN A 50 -6.86 -0.82 -1.48
C ASN A 50 -6.99 0.70 -1.17
N GLY A 51 -6.04 1.52 -1.63
CA GLY A 51 -6.02 2.96 -1.39
C GLY A 51 -5.52 3.33 0.00
N LYS A 52 -6.28 4.12 0.75
CA LYS A 52 -5.83 4.64 2.05
C LYS A 52 -5.99 3.59 3.14
N MET A 53 -4.89 3.28 3.80
CA MET A 53 -4.85 2.34 4.91
C MET A 53 -3.94 2.87 6.02
N THR A 54 -4.17 2.44 7.26
CA THR A 54 -3.25 2.72 8.37
C THR A 54 -2.08 1.72 8.32
N LEU A 55 -0.92 2.13 8.83
CA LEU A 55 0.28 1.28 8.89
C LEU A 55 -0.01 -0.07 9.54
N SER A 56 -0.71 -0.07 10.69
CA SER A 56 -1.07 -1.30 11.42
C SER A 56 -1.88 -2.30 10.58
N VAL A 57 -2.76 -1.82 9.70
CA VAL A 57 -3.57 -2.70 8.84
C VAL A 57 -2.73 -3.24 7.68
N VAL A 58 -1.86 -2.41 7.09
CA VAL A 58 -0.98 -2.85 6.00
C VAL A 58 0.02 -3.89 6.50
N VAL A 59 0.71 -3.61 7.60
CA VAL A 59 1.69 -4.53 8.20
C VAL A 59 1.05 -5.88 8.52
N LYS A 60 -0.16 -5.87 9.11
CA LYS A 60 -0.90 -7.10 9.39
C LYS A 60 -1.24 -7.89 8.13
N LYS A 61 -1.84 -7.25 7.12
CA LYS A 61 -2.21 -7.93 5.88
C LYS A 61 -0.99 -8.51 5.15
N VAL A 62 0.12 -7.78 5.12
CA VAL A 62 1.34 -8.24 4.46
C VAL A 62 1.95 -9.42 5.22
N ALA A 63 2.05 -9.35 6.54
CA ALA A 63 2.53 -10.47 7.36
C ALA A 63 1.65 -11.73 7.17
N ASP A 64 0.32 -11.57 7.15
CA ASP A 64 -0.62 -12.66 6.91
C ASP A 64 -0.41 -13.27 5.50
N ARG A 65 -0.27 -12.44 4.46
CA ARG A 65 -0.05 -12.89 3.07
C ARG A 65 1.25 -13.69 2.93
N ILE A 66 2.34 -13.25 3.56
CA ILE A 66 3.63 -13.94 3.43
C ILE A 66 3.64 -15.24 4.23
N THR A 67 3.01 -15.26 5.41
CA THR A 67 2.88 -16.46 6.23
C THR A 67 2.13 -17.57 5.48
N VAL A 68 1.13 -17.23 4.65
CA VAL A 68 0.41 -18.21 3.81
C VAL A 68 1.31 -18.79 2.70
N THR A 69 2.29 -18.02 2.22
CA THR A 69 3.22 -18.47 1.17
C THR A 69 4.45 -19.21 1.69
N MET A 70 4.72 -19.18 2.99
CA MET A 70 5.80 -19.95 3.61
C MET A 70 5.31 -21.37 3.88
N GLU A 71 5.96 -22.36 3.26
CA GLU A 71 5.61 -23.79 3.42
C GLU A 71 6.04 -24.37 4.78
N ASP A 72 6.89 -23.68 5.53
CA ASP A 72 7.38 -24.10 6.85
C ASP A 72 6.76 -23.25 7.98
N GLU A 73 6.62 -23.84 9.18
CA GLU A 73 5.98 -23.31 10.42
C GLU A 73 6.54 -21.98 10.98
N LYS A 74 7.33 -21.24 10.19
CA LYS A 74 7.88 -19.94 10.54
C LYS A 74 6.86 -18.84 10.17
N SER A 75 6.14 -18.35 11.16
CA SER A 75 5.32 -17.14 10.99
C SER A 75 6.19 -15.92 10.74
N MET A 76 5.81 -15.07 9.79
CA MET A 76 6.50 -13.79 9.54
C MET A 76 6.39 -12.90 10.80
N ASP A 77 7.50 -12.30 11.24
CA ASP A 77 7.46 -11.33 12.32
C ASP A 77 6.96 -9.98 11.80
N TYR A 78 5.96 -9.43 12.48
CA TYR A 78 5.41 -8.11 12.21
C TYR A 78 6.48 -7.02 12.30
N SER A 79 7.52 -7.23 13.11
CA SER A 79 8.62 -6.27 13.24
C SER A 79 9.43 -6.11 11.95
N GLU A 80 9.64 -7.18 11.19
CA GLU A 80 10.37 -7.16 9.91
C GLU A 80 9.59 -6.41 8.83
N VAL A 81 8.27 -6.65 8.78
CA VAL A 81 7.38 -5.91 7.87
C VAL A 81 7.32 -4.44 8.25
N SER A 82 7.24 -4.12 9.55
CA SER A 82 7.24 -2.74 10.02
C SER A 82 8.56 -2.01 9.79
N ALA A 83 9.70 -2.70 9.81
CA ALA A 83 11.01 -2.10 9.54
C ALA A 83 11.22 -1.74 8.06
N THR A 84 10.45 -2.36 7.16
CA THR A 84 10.49 -2.10 5.72
C THR A 84 9.65 -0.88 5.32
N PHE A 85 8.71 -0.45 6.18
CA PHE A 85 7.84 0.70 5.96
C PHE A 85 8.56 2.02 6.23
#